data_AF-A0A830GD63-F1
#
_entry.id   AF-A0A830GD63-F1
#
_cell.length_a   1.000
_cell.length_b   1.000
_cell.length_c   1.000
_cell.angle_alpha   90.00
_cell.angle_beta   90.00
_cell.angle_gamma   90.00
#
_symmetry.space_group_name_H-M   'P 1'
#
loop_
_entity.id
_entity.type
_entity.pdbx_description
1 polymer ?
#
loop_
_entity_poly.entity_id
_entity_poly.type
_entity_poly.pdbx_seq_one_letter_code
_entity_poly.pdbx_strand_id
1 'polypeptide(L)'
;MASTTDAERPHAGTITCATCDFHAVITEPNDAIERYRRHRSVTGHDIKWERTALDAGLDTDDVESALDALGDEYPDGVPLGVLTAALSEQEVTIEATLDAIYDLRMAGAIYEPRDDHVLVV
;
A
#
# COMPACT_ATOMS: atom_id res chain seq x y z
N MET A 1 -38.36 5.84 -1.18
CA MET A 1 -37.64 4.71 -1.82
C MET A 1 -36.35 4.54 -1.06
N ALA A 2 -36.32 3.57 -0.16
CA ALA A 2 -35.14 3.24 0.62
C ALA A 2 -34.27 2.31 -0.24
N SER A 3 -33.08 2.79 -0.64
CA SER A 3 -32.03 1.91 -1.15
C SER A 3 -31.12 1.58 0.03
N THR A 4 -31.32 0.34 0.48
CA THR A 4 -30.47 -0.50 1.31
C THR A 4 -29.03 -0.05 1.46
N THR A 5 -28.67 0.18 2.73
CA THR A 5 -27.32 0.20 3.29
C THR A 5 -26.50 -0.95 2.70
N ASP A 6 -25.48 -0.61 1.92
CA ASP A 6 -24.43 -1.56 1.54
C ASP A 6 -23.75 -1.95 2.84
N ALA A 7 -23.93 -3.21 3.26
CA ALA A 7 -23.27 -3.72 4.45
C ALA A 7 -21.76 -3.57 4.22
N GLU A 8 -21.13 -2.69 5.01
CA GLU A 8 -19.71 -2.34 4.98
C GLU A 8 -18.86 -3.61 4.91
N ARG A 9 -18.49 -4.03 3.70
CA ARG A 9 -17.37 -4.95 3.57
C ARG A 9 -16.14 -4.16 4.00
N PRO A 10 -15.30 -4.69 4.90
CA PRO A 10 -14.04 -4.03 5.21
C PRO A 10 -13.28 -3.88 3.89
N HIS A 11 -13.06 -2.63 3.50
CA HIS A 11 -12.30 -2.29 2.31
C HIS A 11 -11.02 -1.59 2.76
N ALA A 12 -9.87 -1.92 2.20
CA ALA A 12 -8.61 -1.25 2.50
C ALA A 12 -8.61 0.23 2.07
N GLY A 13 -9.37 0.57 1.01
CA GLY A 13 -9.48 1.94 0.51
C GLY A 13 -9.86 2.03 -0.96
N THR A 14 -9.57 3.17 -1.58
CA THR A 14 -9.75 3.43 -3.02
C THR A 14 -8.44 3.94 -3.60
N ILE A 15 -8.10 3.44 -4.79
CA ILE A 15 -6.97 3.94 -5.59
C ILE A 15 -7.45 4.64 -6.86
N THR A 16 -6.69 5.63 -7.30
CA THR A 16 -6.98 6.45 -8.49
C THR A 16 -5.72 6.72 -9.31
N CYS A 17 -5.91 6.92 -10.62
CA CYS A 17 -4.89 7.44 -11.51
C CYS A 17 -5.17 8.91 -11.83
N ALA A 18 -4.18 9.79 -11.71
CA ALA A 18 -4.35 11.21 -12.07
C ALA A 18 -4.33 11.46 -13.60
N THR A 19 -3.85 10.50 -14.38
CA THR A 19 -3.62 10.65 -15.83
C THR A 19 -4.75 10.06 -16.67
N CYS A 20 -5.51 9.12 -16.14
CA CYS A 20 -6.64 8.48 -16.83
C CYS A 20 -7.78 8.20 -15.87
N ASP A 21 -8.96 7.84 -16.38
CA ASP A 21 -10.17 7.68 -15.56
C ASP A 21 -10.19 6.41 -14.67
N PHE A 22 -9.03 5.82 -14.38
CA PHE A 22 -8.93 4.61 -13.56
C PHE A 22 -9.22 4.91 -12.08
N HIS A 23 -10.22 4.22 -11.54
CA HIS A 23 -10.61 4.24 -10.13
C HIS A 23 -10.99 2.83 -9.71
N ALA A 24 -10.54 2.38 -8.54
CA ALA A 24 -10.86 1.05 -8.03
C ALA A 24 -10.99 1.04 -6.50
N VAL A 25 -12.04 0.38 -6.00
CA VAL A 25 -12.17 0.02 -4.59
C VAL A 25 -11.30 -1.20 -4.31
N ILE A 26 -10.57 -1.14 -3.21
CA ILE A 26 -9.62 -2.15 -2.76
C ILE A 26 -10.17 -2.82 -1.51
N THR A 27 -10.36 -4.13 -1.58
CA THR A 27 -10.81 -4.93 -0.45
C THR A 27 -9.64 -5.44 0.37
N GLU A 28 -8.65 -6.04 -0.29
CA GLU A 28 -7.43 -6.54 0.35
C GLU A 28 -6.27 -5.59 0.05
N PRO A 29 -5.47 -5.15 1.03
CA PRO A 29 -4.43 -4.15 0.78
C PRO A 29 -3.49 -4.51 -0.36
N ASN A 30 -3.06 -5.78 -0.47
CA ASN A 30 -2.14 -6.21 -1.53
C ASN A 30 -2.77 -6.19 -2.94
N ASP A 31 -4.09 -6.18 -3.07
CA ASP A 31 -4.74 -5.98 -4.37
C ASP A 31 -4.39 -4.59 -4.96
N ALA A 32 -4.05 -3.60 -4.14
CA ALA A 32 -3.58 -2.30 -4.61
C ALA A 32 -2.22 -2.43 -5.31
N ILE A 33 -1.34 -3.29 -4.80
CA ILE A 33 0.00 -3.53 -5.36
C ILE A 33 -0.11 -4.27 -6.69
N GLU A 34 -0.98 -5.28 -6.77
CA GLU A 34 -1.25 -5.97 -8.04
C GLU A 34 -1.81 -5.01 -9.09
N ARG A 35 -2.78 -4.18 -8.70
CA ARG A 35 -3.37 -3.17 -9.59
C ARG A 35 -2.36 -2.12 -10.01
N TYR A 36 -1.50 -1.67 -9.09
CA TYR A 36 -0.41 -0.74 -9.37
C TYR A 36 0.55 -1.31 -10.41
N ARG A 37 1.11 -2.49 -10.16
CA ARG A 37 2.06 -3.15 -11.07
C ARG A 37 1.44 -3.36 -12.45
N ARG A 38 0.21 -3.86 -12.51
CA ARG A 38 -0.51 -4.05 -13.78
C ARG A 38 -0.73 -2.72 -14.49
N HIS A 39 -1.26 -1.71 -13.79
CA HIS A 39 -1.56 -0.41 -14.38
C HIS A 39 -0.30 0.24 -14.94
N ARG A 40 0.74 0.34 -14.12
CA ARG A 40 2.04 0.90 -14.51
C ARG A 40 2.65 0.16 -15.70
N SER A 41 2.58 -1.17 -15.73
CA SER A 41 3.12 -1.97 -16.85
C SER A 41 2.41 -1.74 -18.18
N VAL A 42 1.12 -1.42 -18.15
CA VAL A 42 0.28 -1.26 -19.35
C VAL A 42 0.25 0.19 -19.83
N THR A 43 0.16 1.15 -18.92
CA THR A 43 -0.06 2.57 -19.24
C THR A 43 1.16 3.44 -18.99
N GLY A 44 2.09 3.00 -18.15
CA GLY A 44 3.19 3.85 -17.65
C GLY A 44 2.74 4.89 -16.63
N HIS A 45 1.47 4.94 -16.23
CA HIS A 45 0.97 5.91 -15.27
C HIS A 45 1.15 5.44 -13.83
N ASP A 46 1.20 6.42 -12.92
CA ASP A 46 1.16 6.19 -11.49
C ASP A 46 -0.29 6.12 -10.98
N ILE A 47 -0.51 5.27 -9.98
CA ILE A 47 -1.77 5.20 -9.23
C ILE A 47 -1.46 5.37 -7.75
N LYS A 48 -2.32 6.12 -7.07
CA LYS A 48 -2.17 6.44 -5.66
C LYS A 48 -3.41 6.05 -4.87
N TRP A 49 -3.25 5.91 -3.56
CA TRP A 49 -4.38 5.91 -2.65
C TRP A 49 -5.08 7.27 -2.72
N GLU A 50 -6.38 7.24 -2.98
CA GLU A 50 -7.25 8.41 -2.85
C GLU A 50 -7.79 8.51 -1.42
N ARG A 51 -8.16 7.35 -0.86
CA ARG A 51 -8.63 7.18 0.51
C ARG A 51 -8.19 5.82 1.03
N THR A 52 -7.81 5.77 2.29
CA THR A 52 -7.52 4.53 3.04
C THR A 52 -8.58 4.36 4.12
N ALA A 53 -8.87 3.12 4.49
CA ALA A 53 -9.65 2.81 5.70
C ALA A 53 -8.77 2.24 6.80
N LEU A 54 -7.46 2.16 6.55
CA LEU A 54 -6.46 1.65 7.46
C LEU A 54 -5.85 2.83 8.21
N ASP A 55 -6.17 2.94 9.49
CA ASP A 55 -5.55 3.91 10.41
C ASP A 55 -4.34 3.22 11.06
N ALA A 56 -3.15 3.54 10.57
CA ALA A 56 -1.89 2.96 11.05
C ALA A 56 -1.18 3.86 12.07
N GLY A 57 -1.64 5.10 12.27
CA GLY A 57 -1.03 6.04 13.22
C GLY A 57 0.47 6.30 13.00
N LEU A 58 0.97 6.21 11.77
CA LEU A 58 2.38 6.44 11.48
C LEU A 58 2.72 7.92 11.46
N ASP A 59 3.73 8.31 12.24
CA ASP A 59 4.29 9.67 12.28
C ASP A 59 5.58 9.80 11.44
N THR A 60 5.72 9.02 10.38
CA THR A 60 6.94 8.99 9.54
C THR A 60 6.62 8.77 8.06
N ASP A 61 7.35 9.47 7.19
CA ASP A 61 7.37 9.28 5.74
C ASP A 61 8.51 8.35 5.28
N ASP A 62 9.37 7.92 6.21
CA ASP A 62 10.48 7.00 5.94
C ASP A 62 9.99 5.54 5.90
N VAL A 63 10.30 4.86 4.80
CA VAL A 63 9.77 3.52 4.51
C VAL A 63 10.32 2.47 5.47
N GLU A 64 11.59 2.55 5.84
CA GLU A 64 12.22 1.59 6.77
C GLU A 64 11.65 1.77 8.18
N SER A 65 11.55 3.01 8.65
CA SER A 65 10.98 3.35 9.96
C SER A 65 9.50 2.96 10.05
N ALA A 66 8.72 3.18 8.99
CA ALA A 66 7.33 2.74 8.90
C ALA A 66 7.21 1.21 8.93
N LEU A 67 8.12 0.51 8.24
CA LEU A 67 8.14 -0.94 8.21
C LEU A 67 8.47 -1.54 9.58
N ASP A 68 9.45 -0.96 10.28
CA ASP A 68 9.81 -1.35 11.65
C ASP A 68 8.63 -1.15 12.61
N ALA A 69 7.99 0.03 12.56
CA ALA A 69 6.85 0.37 13.40
C ALA A 69 5.65 -0.57 13.18
N LEU A 70 5.36 -0.96 11.94
CA LEU A 70 4.30 -1.91 11.62
C LEU A 70 4.69 -3.37 11.95
N GLY A 71 5.98 -3.70 11.98
CA GLY A 71 6.47 -5.08 12.09
C GLY A 71 5.93 -5.84 13.30
N ASP A 72 5.72 -5.17 14.43
CA ASP A 72 5.19 -5.76 15.68
C ASP A 72 3.78 -6.36 15.50
N GLU A 73 2.96 -5.78 14.63
CA GLU A 73 1.59 -6.24 14.36
C GLU A 73 1.54 -7.34 13.28
N TYR A 74 2.61 -7.49 12.50
CA TYR A 74 2.68 -8.40 11.36
C TYR A 74 3.90 -9.33 11.47
N PRO A 75 3.87 -10.34 12.36
CA PRO A 75 5.00 -11.24 12.59
C PRO A 75 5.38 -12.08 11.35
N ASP A 76 4.44 -12.27 10.42
CA ASP A 76 4.64 -12.98 9.15
C ASP A 76 4.95 -12.02 7.98
N GLY A 77 5.35 -10.79 8.31
CA GLY A 77 5.69 -9.70 7.39
C GLY A 77 4.55 -8.73 7.12
N VAL A 78 4.93 -7.45 7.04
CA VAL A 78 4.02 -6.34 6.76
C VAL A 78 3.62 -6.41 5.29
N PRO A 79 2.31 -6.52 4.96
CA PRO A 79 1.85 -6.50 3.58
C PRO A 79 2.23 -5.18 2.91
N LEU A 80 2.79 -5.21 1.70
CA LEU A 80 3.15 -3.98 0.96
C LEU A 80 1.94 -3.06 0.76
N GLY A 81 0.76 -3.62 0.57
CA GLY A 81 -0.48 -2.86 0.49
C GLY A 81 -0.82 -2.10 1.78
N VAL A 82 -0.55 -2.70 2.95
CA VAL A 82 -0.71 -2.05 4.25
C VAL A 82 0.30 -0.91 4.39
N LEU A 83 1.57 -1.19 4.08
CA LEU A 83 2.65 -0.19 4.15
C LEU A 83 2.36 1.03 3.27
N THR A 84 1.98 0.81 2.00
CA THR A 84 1.67 1.92 1.07
C THR A 84 0.41 2.68 1.47
N ALA A 85 -0.58 2.01 2.05
CA ALA A 85 -1.78 2.68 2.57
C ALA A 85 -1.42 3.57 3.76
N ALA A 86 -0.67 3.03 4.74
CA ALA A 86 -0.24 3.76 5.93
C ALA A 86 0.60 5.00 5.57
N LEU A 87 1.57 4.85 4.66
CA LEU A 87 2.43 5.94 4.22
C LEU A 87 1.72 6.98 3.33
N SER A 88 0.56 6.65 2.76
CA SER A 88 -0.19 7.62 1.94
C SER A 88 -0.74 8.80 2.74
N GLU A 89 -0.94 8.62 4.06
CA GLU A 89 -1.32 9.71 4.97
C GLU A 89 -0.21 10.74 5.14
N GLN A 90 1.03 10.31 4.91
CA GLN A 90 2.24 11.15 4.89
C GLN A 90 2.62 11.58 3.46
N GLU A 91 1.66 11.53 2.52
CA GLU A 91 1.79 11.92 1.11
C GLU A 91 2.82 11.09 0.29
N VAL A 92 3.27 9.94 0.81
CA VAL A 92 4.16 9.04 0.07
C VAL A 92 3.34 8.20 -0.92
N THR A 93 3.78 8.17 -2.18
CA THR A 93 3.08 7.44 -3.25
C THR A 93 3.40 5.95 -3.23
N ILE A 94 2.54 5.15 -3.87
CA ILE A 94 2.80 3.71 -4.05
C ILE A 94 4.12 3.49 -4.79
N GLU A 95 4.39 4.27 -5.85
CA GLU A 95 5.67 4.23 -6.59
C GLU A 95 6.86 4.50 -5.67
N ALA A 96 6.82 5.61 -4.91
CA ALA A 96 7.92 5.99 -4.01
C ALA A 96 8.17 4.92 -2.93
N THR A 97 7.12 4.35 -2.34
CA THR A 97 7.28 3.27 -1.37
C THR A 97 7.94 2.03 -2.00
N LEU A 98 7.49 1.62 -3.18
CA LEU A 98 8.03 0.43 -3.85
C LEU A 98 9.48 0.61 -4.31
N ASP A 99 9.86 1.81 -4.74
CA ASP A 99 11.23 2.16 -5.07
C ASP A 99 12.13 2.10 -3.82
N ALA A 100 11.69 2.64 -2.68
CA ALA A 100 12.44 2.54 -1.43
C ALA A 100 12.57 1.09 -0.94
N ILE A 101 11.51 0.28 -1.08
CA ILE A 101 11.58 -1.17 -0.79
C ILE A 101 12.61 -1.86 -1.69
N TYR A 102 12.69 -1.49 -2.97
CA TYR A 102 13.72 -2.04 -3.86
C TYR A 102 15.13 -1.69 -3.36
N ASP A 103 15.36 -0.44 -2.98
CA ASP A 103 16.66 0.02 -2.47
C ASP A 103 17.04 -0.67 -1.15
N LEU A 104 16.10 -0.79 -0.21
CA LEU A 104 16.31 -1.49 1.06
C LEU A 104 16.63 -2.98 0.85
N ARG A 105 15.99 -3.64 -0.13
CA ARG A 105 16.33 -5.03 -0.52
C ARG A 105 17.75 -5.13 -1.05
N MET A 106 18.18 -4.17 -1.89
CA MET A 106 19.54 -4.14 -2.43
C MET A 106 20.59 -3.85 -1.35
N ALA A 107 20.23 -3.09 -0.31
CA ALA A 107 21.07 -2.86 0.85
C ALA A 107 21.12 -4.05 1.82
N GLY A 108 20.18 -5.00 1.72
CA GLY A 108 20.03 -6.10 2.67
C GLY A 108 19.44 -5.66 4.02
N ALA A 109 18.77 -4.51 4.07
CA ALA A 109 18.13 -3.98 5.27
C ALA A 109 16.77 -4.64 5.56
N ILE A 110 16.16 -5.26 4.56
CA ILE A 110 14.86 -5.93 4.66
C ILE A 110 14.88 -7.30 3.99
N TYR A 111 13.94 -8.16 4.38
CA TYR A 111 13.70 -9.46 3.73
C TYR A 111 12.20 -9.69 3.49
N GLU A 112 11.90 -10.59 2.54
CA GLU A 112 10.53 -10.92 2.13
C GLU A 112 10.20 -12.37 2.54
N PRO A 113 9.55 -12.60 3.70
CA PRO A 113 9.18 -13.95 4.15
C PRO A 113 8.19 -14.65 3.21
N ARG A 114 7.34 -13.89 2.52
CA ARG A 114 6.35 -14.37 1.53
C ARG A 114 6.02 -13.24 0.57
N ASP A 115 5.49 -13.59 -0.60
CA ASP A 115 5.15 -12.64 -1.67
C ASP A 115 4.40 -11.42 -1.13
N ASP A 116 4.94 -10.24 -1.41
CA ASP A 116 4.45 -8.93 -1.03
C ASP A 116 4.30 -8.69 0.48
N HIS A 117 5.12 -9.35 1.30
CA HIS A 117 5.21 -9.12 2.74
C HIS A 117 6.66 -8.94 3.15
N VAL A 118 6.97 -7.89 3.91
CA VAL A 118 8.35 -7.46 4.15
C VAL A 118 8.58 -7.21 5.64
N LEU A 119 9.82 -7.47 6.11
CA LEU A 119 10.30 -7.15 7.45
C LEU A 119 11.70 -6.55 7.40
N VAL A 120 12.04 -5.72 8.39
CA VAL A 120 13.40 -5.26 8.65
C VAL A 120 14.26 -6.44 9.16
N VAL A 121 15.55 -6.45 8.80
CA VAL A 121 16.54 -7.47 9.16
C VAL A 121 17.17 -7.21 10.53
#